data_AF-A0A1C5N2F2-F1
#
_entry.id   AF-A0A1C5N2F2-F1
#
_cell.length_a   1.000
_cell.length_b   1.000
_cell.length_c   1.000
_cell.angle_alpha   90.00
_cell.angle_beta   90.00
_cell.angle_gamma   90.00
#
_symmetry.space_group_name_H-M   'P 1'
#
loop_
_entity.id
_entity.type
_entity.pdbx_description
1 polymer ?
#
loop_
_entity_poly.entity_id
_entity_poly.type
_entity_poly.pdbx_seq_one_letter_code
_entity_poly.pdbx_strand_id
1 'polypeptide(L)'
;MRLGKAAMEALQAEICGQLSPGNELVVAGAVALKGTALIAKEKHEILREHFSQGFLYDSENMQESYGVGENPEESAAWETAKKAGATALYAMGEGGFLSALWKMAEASQVGLEMDFTKVPIRQETIEICEIFDVNPYKLQSEGTILIGVPAGEALVLELRRMGLMAAVIGQTNSGNDRMLYYNGNGRYLERPAKDEIYKVLQKQEIIIE
;
A
#
# COMPACT_ATOMS: atom_id res chain seq x y z
N MET A 1 -16.42 -12.07 -12.23
CA MET A 1 -17.69 -11.32 -12.09
C MET A 1 -17.37 -9.84 -11.91
N ARG A 2 -17.74 -8.96 -12.85
CA ARG A 2 -17.52 -7.50 -12.71
C ARG A 2 -18.28 -6.97 -11.49
N LEU A 3 -17.77 -5.91 -10.85
CA LEU A 3 -18.50 -5.24 -9.77
C LEU A 3 -19.87 -4.77 -10.28
N GLY A 4 -20.89 -4.86 -9.43
CA GLY A 4 -22.18 -4.22 -9.70
C GLY A 4 -22.05 -2.70 -9.68
N LYS A 5 -22.98 -1.99 -10.33
CA LYS A 5 -22.93 -0.52 -10.49
C LYS A 5 -22.69 0.23 -9.17
N ALA A 6 -23.48 -0.05 -8.13
CA ALA A 6 -23.34 0.62 -6.83
C ALA A 6 -21.98 0.35 -6.16
N ALA A 7 -21.45 -0.87 -6.30
CA ALA A 7 -20.14 -1.21 -5.76
C ALA A 7 -19.01 -0.52 -6.54
N MET A 8 -19.18 -0.33 -7.86
CA MET A 8 -18.23 0.43 -8.67
C MET A 8 -18.24 1.92 -8.30
N GLU A 9 -19.42 2.52 -8.15
CA GLU A 9 -19.55 3.94 -7.76
C GLU A 9 -18.95 4.20 -6.38
N ALA A 10 -19.18 3.31 -5.42
CA ALA A 10 -18.56 3.39 -4.10
C ALA A 10 -17.03 3.29 -4.18
N LEU A 11 -16.50 2.34 -4.96
CA LEU A 11 -15.06 2.17 -5.15
C LEU A 11 -14.41 3.40 -5.79
N GLN A 12 -15.05 3.95 -6.82
CA GLN A 12 -14.57 5.17 -7.50
C GLN A 12 -14.57 6.38 -6.56
N ALA A 13 -15.49 6.46 -5.61
CA ALA A 13 -15.53 7.54 -4.62
C ALA A 13 -14.37 7.50 -3.61
N GLU A 14 -13.73 6.33 -3.40
CA GLU A 14 -12.52 6.23 -2.56
C GLU A 14 -11.25 6.74 -3.28
N ILE A 15 -11.29 6.95 -4.60
CA ILE A 15 -10.12 7.29 -5.42
C ILE A 15 -10.28 8.70 -5.96
N CYS A 16 -9.28 9.54 -5.74
CA CYS A 16 -9.25 10.86 -6.36
C CYS A 16 -8.75 10.72 -7.81
N GLY A 17 -9.65 10.89 -8.77
CA GLY A 17 -9.33 10.80 -10.21
C GLY A 17 -9.43 9.38 -10.76
N GLN A 18 -8.76 9.12 -11.89
CA GLN A 18 -8.78 7.83 -12.57
C GLN A 18 -7.47 7.56 -13.32
N LEU A 19 -7.08 6.29 -13.39
CA LEU A 19 -5.95 5.89 -14.21
C LEU A 19 -6.33 5.94 -15.68
N SER A 20 -5.36 6.33 -16.51
CA SER A 20 -5.39 6.21 -17.97
C SER A 20 -4.28 5.26 -18.43
N PRO A 21 -4.42 4.56 -19.56
CA PRO A 21 -3.32 3.81 -20.15
C PRO A 21 -2.05 4.66 -20.29
N GLY A 22 -0.90 4.09 -19.93
CA GLY A 22 0.39 4.77 -19.97
C GLY A 22 0.74 5.55 -18.69
N ASN A 23 -0.16 5.66 -17.70
CA ASN A 23 0.24 6.19 -16.40
C ASN A 23 1.25 5.26 -15.73
N GLU A 24 2.35 5.85 -15.27
CA GLU A 24 3.27 5.21 -14.35
C GLU A 24 2.60 5.14 -12.97
N LEU A 25 2.82 4.02 -12.28
CA LEU A 25 2.35 3.76 -10.94
C LEU A 25 3.47 4.05 -9.96
N VAL A 26 3.25 4.99 -9.06
CA VAL A 26 4.19 5.39 -8.00
C VAL A 26 3.61 5.04 -6.64
N VAL A 27 4.44 4.48 -5.77
CA VAL A 27 4.12 4.33 -4.34
C VAL A 27 4.90 5.38 -3.57
N ALA A 28 4.21 6.09 -2.66
CA ALA A 28 4.79 7.05 -1.73
C ALA A 28 4.57 6.58 -0.28
N GLY A 29 5.66 6.44 0.48
CA GLY A 29 5.68 5.74 1.77
C GLY A 29 5.88 4.23 1.58
N ALA A 30 6.62 3.58 2.48
CA ALA A 30 6.79 2.13 2.41
C ALA A 30 5.48 1.42 2.76
N VAL A 31 5.13 0.32 2.08
CA VAL A 31 3.85 -0.37 2.30
C VAL A 31 3.76 -0.99 3.70
N ALA A 32 2.53 -1.22 4.17
CA ALA A 32 2.21 -1.92 5.42
C ALA A 32 2.62 -1.22 6.74
N LEU A 33 2.90 0.10 6.74
CA LEU A 33 3.33 0.83 7.95
C LEU A 33 2.35 0.64 9.11
N LYS A 34 1.06 0.91 8.87
CA LYS A 34 0.04 0.81 9.90
C LYS A 34 -0.08 -0.59 10.47
N GLY A 35 -0.23 -1.60 9.61
CA GLY A 35 -0.40 -2.96 10.08
C GLY A 35 0.84 -3.47 10.80
N THR A 36 2.04 -3.10 10.36
CA THR A 36 3.29 -3.41 11.07
C THR A 36 3.29 -2.77 12.45
N ALA A 37 2.96 -1.49 12.55
CA ALA A 37 2.91 -0.76 13.82
C ALA A 37 1.89 -1.34 14.80
N LEU A 38 0.71 -1.74 14.31
CA LEU A 38 -0.31 -2.39 15.13
C LEU A 38 0.16 -3.76 15.63
N ILE A 39 0.76 -4.59 14.77
CA ILE A 39 1.32 -5.88 15.19
C ILE A 39 2.43 -5.67 16.22
N ALA A 40 3.33 -4.71 15.98
CA ALA A 40 4.42 -4.40 16.89
C ALA A 40 3.92 -4.03 18.30
N LYS A 41 2.91 -3.16 18.38
CA LYS A 41 2.28 -2.73 19.64
C LYS A 41 1.58 -3.89 20.35
N GLU A 42 0.74 -4.63 19.63
CA GLU A 42 -0.10 -5.69 20.20
C GLU A 42 0.69 -6.95 20.59
N LYS A 43 1.81 -7.20 19.90
CA LYS A 43 2.68 -8.38 20.12
C LYS A 43 4.05 -8.00 20.68
N HIS A 44 4.16 -6.83 21.33
CA HIS A 44 5.42 -6.31 21.87
C HIS A 44 6.17 -7.34 22.72
N GLU A 45 5.47 -8.02 23.64
CA GLU A 45 6.08 -8.99 24.55
C GLU A 45 6.67 -10.21 23.85
N ILE A 46 6.12 -10.61 22.70
CA ILE A 46 6.70 -11.67 21.87
C ILE A 46 7.90 -11.08 21.12
N LEU A 47 7.73 -9.93 20.49
CA LEU A 47 8.75 -9.36 19.61
C LEU A 47 10.01 -8.90 20.33
N ARG A 48 9.93 -8.52 21.61
CA ARG A 48 11.10 -8.19 22.43
C ARG A 48 12.02 -9.37 22.73
N GLU A 49 11.57 -10.60 22.53
CA GLU A 49 12.42 -11.78 22.61
C GLU A 49 13.31 -11.94 21.37
N HIS A 50 12.94 -11.27 20.27
CA HIS A 50 13.62 -11.36 18.97
C HIS A 50 14.38 -10.09 18.58
N PHE A 51 13.89 -8.92 19.01
CA PHE A 51 14.40 -7.63 18.54
C PHE A 51 14.82 -6.69 19.67
N SER A 52 15.70 -5.75 19.31
CA SER A 52 16.15 -4.70 20.23
C SER A 52 15.04 -3.68 20.53
N GLN A 53 15.17 -2.97 21.65
CA GLN A 53 14.24 -1.90 22.02
C GLN A 53 14.13 -0.80 20.96
N GLY A 54 15.23 -0.43 20.30
CA GLY A 54 15.21 0.57 19.21
C GLY A 54 14.39 0.09 18.01
N PHE A 55 14.58 -1.17 17.61
CA PHE A 55 13.80 -1.77 16.51
C PHE A 55 12.30 -1.79 16.82
N LEU A 56 11.91 -2.17 18.05
CA LEU A 56 10.51 -2.18 18.46
C LEU A 56 9.93 -0.76 18.46
N TYR A 57 10.66 0.21 19.02
CA TYR A 57 10.25 1.60 19.02
C TYR A 57 10.00 2.11 17.59
N ASP A 58 10.93 1.86 16.66
CA ASP A 58 10.78 2.26 15.26
C ASP A 58 9.59 1.55 14.59
N SER A 59 9.35 0.29 14.93
CA SER A 59 8.25 -0.50 14.40
C SER A 59 6.88 -0.02 14.88
N GLU A 60 6.75 0.30 16.17
CA GLU A 60 5.51 0.79 16.78
C GLU A 60 5.12 2.20 16.30
N ASN A 61 6.12 3.02 15.96
CA ASN A 61 5.95 4.39 15.49
C ASN A 61 6.14 4.52 13.97
N MET A 62 6.07 3.40 13.26
CA MET A 62 6.45 3.32 11.85
C MET A 62 5.60 4.22 10.94
N GLN A 63 4.28 4.31 11.17
CA GLN A 63 3.39 5.17 10.39
C GLN A 63 3.73 6.65 10.55
N GLU A 64 4.01 7.09 11.79
CA GLU A 64 4.37 8.48 12.10
C GLU A 64 5.75 8.83 11.54
N SER A 65 6.71 7.91 11.67
CA SER A 65 8.11 8.17 11.32
C SER A 65 8.38 8.08 9.81
N TYR A 66 7.63 7.26 9.08
CA TYR A 66 7.95 6.92 7.67
C TYR A 66 6.78 7.06 6.71
N GLY A 67 5.58 7.36 7.22
CA GLY A 67 4.38 7.53 6.41
C GLY A 67 4.18 8.97 5.93
N VAL A 68 3.13 9.18 5.15
CA VAL A 68 2.71 10.51 4.70
C VAL A 68 1.80 11.22 5.71
N GLY A 69 1.63 10.66 6.91
CA GLY A 69 0.71 11.12 7.96
C GLY A 69 -0.58 10.29 8.07
N GLU A 70 -1.39 10.59 9.09
CA GLU A 70 -2.67 9.91 9.36
C GLU A 70 -3.74 10.24 8.31
N ASN A 71 -3.69 11.45 7.74
CA ASN A 71 -4.56 11.90 6.66
C ASN A 71 -3.74 12.08 5.37
N PRO A 72 -3.47 11.01 4.60
CA PRO A 72 -2.70 11.11 3.35
C PRO A 72 -3.21 12.18 2.39
N GLU A 73 -4.54 12.39 2.32
CA GLU A 73 -5.19 13.36 1.42
C GLU A 73 -4.85 14.83 1.73
N GLU A 74 -4.46 15.12 2.98
CA GLU A 74 -4.06 16.45 3.44
C GLU A 74 -2.52 16.62 3.44
N SER A 75 -1.79 15.56 3.09
CA SER A 75 -0.33 15.54 3.16
C SER A 75 0.33 16.39 2.07
N ALA A 76 1.53 16.89 2.37
CA ALA A 76 2.36 17.55 1.36
C ALA A 76 2.71 16.62 0.18
N ALA A 77 2.77 15.30 0.40
CA ALA A 77 3.05 14.33 -0.65
C ALA A 77 1.90 14.24 -1.66
N TRP A 78 0.65 14.27 -1.16
CA TRP A 78 -0.54 14.28 -1.99
C TRP A 78 -0.66 15.56 -2.83
N GLU A 79 -0.41 16.73 -2.22
CA GLU A 79 -0.35 17.99 -2.97
C GLU A 79 0.79 18.03 -4.00
N THR A 80 1.95 17.47 -3.67
CA THR A 80 3.08 17.37 -4.59
C THR A 80 2.73 16.49 -5.79
N ALA A 81 2.06 15.36 -5.55
CA ALA A 81 1.59 14.49 -6.62
C ALA A 81 0.56 15.18 -7.53
N LYS A 82 -0.41 15.93 -6.96
CA LYS A 82 -1.35 16.75 -7.75
C LYS A 82 -0.62 17.77 -8.63
N LYS A 83 0.36 18.49 -8.07
CA LYS A 83 1.18 19.46 -8.84
C LYS A 83 2.01 18.80 -9.93
N ALA A 84 2.43 17.55 -9.72
CA ALA A 84 3.14 16.74 -10.71
C ALA A 84 2.21 16.18 -11.81
N GLY A 85 0.90 16.46 -11.76
CA GLY A 85 -0.06 16.00 -12.75
C GLY A 85 -0.55 14.57 -12.51
N ALA A 86 -0.60 14.13 -11.26
CA ALA A 86 -1.24 12.86 -10.91
C ALA A 86 -2.68 12.81 -11.45
N THR A 87 -2.98 11.73 -12.16
CA THR A 87 -4.30 11.45 -12.74
C THR A 87 -5.18 10.65 -11.77
N ALA A 88 -4.55 9.89 -10.88
CA ALA A 88 -5.22 9.11 -9.85
C ALA A 88 -4.41 9.09 -8.56
N LEU A 89 -5.07 9.22 -7.42
CA LEU A 89 -4.49 9.17 -6.08
C LEU A 89 -5.38 8.30 -5.19
N TYR A 90 -4.75 7.38 -4.45
CA TYR A 90 -5.45 6.52 -3.51
C TYR A 90 -4.67 6.41 -2.20
N ALA A 91 -5.28 6.86 -1.12
CA ALA A 91 -4.78 6.62 0.24
C ALA A 91 -4.99 5.13 0.56
N MET A 92 -3.89 4.38 0.68
CA MET A 92 -3.99 2.93 0.91
C MET A 92 -4.46 2.65 2.34
N GLY A 93 -5.17 1.54 2.53
CA GLY A 93 -5.75 1.15 3.81
C GLY A 93 -5.84 -0.37 3.98
N GLU A 94 -6.99 -0.85 4.42
CA GLU A 94 -7.27 -2.27 4.65
C GLU A 94 -7.07 -3.13 3.39
N GLY A 95 -6.48 -4.31 3.56
CA GLY A 95 -6.08 -5.24 2.50
C GLY A 95 -4.76 -4.86 1.82
N GLY A 96 -4.17 -3.73 2.21
CA GLY A 96 -2.82 -3.33 1.86
C GLY A 96 -2.59 -2.99 0.39
N PHE A 97 -1.32 -3.07 0.00
CA PHE A 97 -0.82 -2.71 -1.33
C PHE A 97 -1.53 -3.46 -2.48
N LEU A 98 -1.70 -4.77 -2.37
CA LEU A 98 -2.33 -5.57 -3.43
C LEU A 98 -3.82 -5.21 -3.59
N SER A 99 -4.52 -4.93 -2.49
CA SER A 99 -5.90 -4.44 -2.52
C SER A 99 -5.97 -3.10 -3.25
N ALA A 100 -5.10 -2.16 -2.90
CA ALA A 100 -5.02 -0.83 -3.50
C ALA A 100 -4.79 -0.87 -5.03
N LEU A 101 -3.82 -1.66 -5.47
CA LEU A 101 -3.55 -1.88 -6.89
C LEU A 101 -4.77 -2.41 -7.64
N TRP A 102 -5.43 -3.42 -7.07
CA TRP A 102 -6.59 -4.02 -7.71
C TRP A 102 -7.73 -3.02 -7.78
N LYS A 103 -7.98 -2.30 -6.68
CA LYS A 103 -9.02 -1.27 -6.55
C LYS A 103 -8.84 -0.16 -7.58
N MET A 104 -7.64 0.43 -7.69
CA MET A 104 -7.38 1.51 -8.65
C MET A 104 -7.53 1.03 -10.10
N ALA A 105 -7.02 -0.15 -10.42
CA ALA A 105 -7.15 -0.71 -11.76
C ALA A 105 -8.60 -1.08 -12.11
N GLU A 106 -9.37 -1.57 -11.15
CA GLU A 106 -10.80 -1.87 -11.32
C GLU A 106 -11.62 -0.59 -11.47
N ALA A 107 -11.43 0.40 -10.61
CA ALA A 107 -12.14 1.68 -10.68
C ALA A 107 -11.92 2.40 -12.01
N SER A 108 -10.75 2.23 -12.60
CA SER A 108 -10.33 2.86 -13.85
C SER A 108 -10.52 1.97 -15.08
N GLN A 109 -10.89 0.69 -14.90
CA GLN A 109 -11.03 -0.31 -15.96
C GLN A 109 -9.79 -0.41 -16.87
N VAL A 110 -8.59 -0.46 -16.27
CA VAL A 110 -7.31 -0.60 -16.98
C VAL A 110 -6.60 -1.90 -16.59
N GLY A 111 -5.68 -2.31 -17.46
CA GLY A 111 -4.64 -3.29 -17.17
C GLY A 111 -3.42 -2.60 -16.57
N LEU A 112 -2.51 -3.40 -16.01
CA LEU A 112 -1.24 -2.91 -15.49
C LEU A 112 -0.16 -4.00 -15.56
N GLU A 113 1.08 -3.55 -15.61
CA GLU A 113 2.25 -4.38 -15.41
C GLU A 113 3.15 -3.72 -14.35
N MET A 114 3.76 -4.54 -13.50
CA MET A 114 4.48 -4.08 -12.34
C MET A 114 5.69 -4.94 -12.05
N ASP A 115 6.77 -4.27 -11.67
CA ASP A 115 7.93 -4.89 -11.08
C ASP A 115 7.77 -4.90 -9.55
N PHE A 116 7.40 -6.06 -9.03
CA PHE A 116 7.15 -6.28 -7.61
C PHE A 116 8.41 -6.10 -6.76
N THR A 117 9.61 -6.16 -7.36
CA THR A 117 10.88 -5.95 -6.65
C THR A 117 11.11 -4.48 -6.28
N LYS A 118 10.39 -3.54 -6.92
CA LYS A 118 10.53 -2.11 -6.68
C LYS A 118 9.65 -1.57 -5.56
N VAL A 119 8.72 -2.39 -5.05
CA VAL A 119 7.74 -1.94 -4.05
C VAL A 119 8.48 -1.51 -2.79
N PRO A 120 8.35 -0.25 -2.35
CA PRO A 120 9.02 0.21 -1.14
C PRO A 120 8.46 -0.51 0.08
N ILE A 121 9.31 -1.24 0.79
CA ILE A 121 8.97 -1.97 2.02
C ILE A 121 10.13 -1.82 3.01
N ARG A 122 9.81 -1.77 4.30
CA ARG A 122 10.79 -1.64 5.37
C ARG A 122 11.30 -3.00 5.83
N GLN A 123 12.55 -3.07 6.29
CA GLN A 123 13.11 -4.32 6.82
C GLN A 123 12.34 -4.76 8.06
N GLU A 124 11.98 -3.81 8.92
CA GLU A 124 11.22 -4.05 10.14
C GLU A 124 9.87 -4.73 9.84
N THR A 125 9.20 -4.31 8.76
CA THR A 125 7.98 -4.96 8.25
C THR A 125 8.24 -6.40 7.81
N ILE A 126 9.31 -6.67 7.06
CA ILE A 126 9.65 -8.02 6.58
C ILE A 126 9.86 -8.96 7.76
N GLU A 127 10.73 -8.57 8.70
CA GLU A 127 11.11 -9.36 9.87
C GLU A 127 9.91 -9.68 10.78
N ILE A 128 9.07 -8.66 11.06
CA ILE A 128 7.85 -8.87 11.86
C ILE A 128 6.87 -9.77 11.13
N CYS A 129 6.69 -9.57 9.82
CA CYS A 129 5.76 -10.39 9.03
C CYS A 129 6.19 -11.86 8.97
N GLU A 130 7.50 -12.14 8.94
CA GLU A 130 8.05 -13.50 8.95
C GLU A 130 7.74 -14.24 10.26
N ILE A 131 7.86 -13.59 11.42
CA ILE A 131 7.55 -14.19 12.72
C ILE A 131 6.08 -14.65 12.80
N PHE A 132 5.16 -13.88 12.20
CA PHE A 132 3.72 -14.15 12.29
C PHE A 132 3.12 -14.83 11.06
N ASP A 133 3.94 -15.21 10.07
CA ASP A 133 3.50 -15.81 8.80
C ASP A 133 2.38 -14.99 8.11
N VAL A 134 2.59 -13.68 8.04
CA VAL A 134 1.68 -12.74 7.36
C VAL A 134 2.32 -12.16 6.10
N ASN A 135 1.49 -11.90 5.09
CA ASN A 135 1.97 -11.30 3.85
C ASN A 135 1.98 -9.76 3.97
N PRO A 136 3.15 -9.10 3.92
CA PRO A 136 3.23 -7.65 4.09
C PRO A 136 2.45 -6.88 3.01
N TYR A 137 2.33 -7.42 1.80
CA TYR A 137 1.63 -6.75 0.70
C TYR A 137 0.10 -6.82 0.80
N LYS A 138 -0.43 -7.60 1.75
CA LYS A 138 -1.86 -7.69 2.08
C LYS A 138 -2.17 -7.10 3.47
N LEU A 139 -1.17 -6.48 4.09
CA LEU A 139 -1.26 -5.90 5.43
C LEU A 139 -1.63 -4.41 5.32
N GLN A 140 -2.50 -3.95 6.21
CA GLN A 140 -3.03 -2.57 6.20
C GLN A 140 -1.93 -1.52 5.99
N SER A 141 -2.12 -0.68 4.97
CA SER A 141 -1.11 0.26 4.47
C SER A 141 -1.49 1.74 4.67
N GLU A 142 -2.29 2.06 5.68
CA GLU A 142 -2.56 3.46 6.07
C GLU A 142 -1.25 4.22 6.31
N GLY A 143 -1.21 5.49 5.87
CA GLY A 143 0.01 6.30 5.84
C GLY A 143 0.84 6.16 4.56
N THR A 144 0.28 5.56 3.50
CA THR A 144 0.92 5.42 2.18
C THR A 144 -0.04 5.77 1.04
N ILE A 145 0.51 6.19 -0.10
CA ILE A 145 -0.28 6.62 -1.27
C ILE A 145 0.13 5.80 -2.49
N LEU A 146 -0.87 5.30 -3.24
CA LEU A 146 -0.68 4.80 -4.60
C LEU A 146 -1.11 5.89 -5.59
N ILE A 147 -0.24 6.17 -6.55
CA ILE A 147 -0.33 7.33 -7.43
C ILE A 147 -0.24 6.86 -8.89
N GLY A 148 -1.17 7.30 -9.73
CA GLY A 148 -1.05 7.26 -11.18
C GLY A 148 -0.62 8.62 -11.71
N VAL A 149 0.44 8.66 -12.52
CA VAL A 149 1.02 9.91 -13.04
C VAL A 149 1.63 9.68 -14.42
N PRO A 150 1.63 10.66 -15.35
CA PRO A 150 2.26 10.49 -16.66
C PRO A 150 3.80 10.41 -16.61
N ALA A 151 4.44 11.00 -15.60
CA ALA A 151 5.90 11.01 -15.42
C ALA A 151 6.26 10.84 -13.94
N GLY A 152 6.47 9.59 -13.52
CA GLY A 152 6.64 9.17 -12.15
C GLY A 152 8.04 9.36 -11.59
N GLU A 153 9.10 9.23 -12.40
CA GLU A 153 10.48 9.37 -11.89
C GLU A 153 10.77 10.76 -11.30
N ALA A 154 10.25 11.82 -11.93
CA ALA A 154 10.37 13.18 -11.40
C ALA A 154 9.64 13.33 -10.06
N LEU A 155 8.43 12.77 -9.95
CA LEU A 155 7.67 12.76 -8.70
C LEU A 155 8.40 11.98 -7.60
N VAL A 156 8.96 10.80 -7.93
CA VAL A 156 9.73 9.98 -6.99
C VAL A 156 10.91 10.77 -6.41
N LEU A 157 11.62 11.54 -7.23
CA LEU A 157 12.73 12.38 -6.75
C LEU A 157 12.26 13.41 -5.73
N GLU A 158 11.14 14.09 -5.99
CA GLU A 158 10.58 15.08 -5.06
C GLU A 158 10.09 14.44 -3.76
N LEU A 159 9.40 13.29 -3.84
CA LEU A 159 8.96 12.55 -2.66
C LEU A 159 10.15 12.09 -1.80
N ARG A 160 11.24 11.64 -2.42
CA ARG A 160 12.47 11.26 -1.70
C ARG A 160 13.14 12.45 -1.03
N ARG A 161 13.10 13.65 -1.63
CA ARG A 161 13.59 14.89 -1.00
C ARG A 161 12.79 15.26 0.25
N MET A 162 11.54 14.85 0.33
CA MET A 162 10.70 14.99 1.52
C MET A 162 10.98 13.93 2.59
N GLY A 163 11.94 13.02 2.37
CA GLY A 163 12.27 11.94 3.29
C GLY A 163 11.43 10.68 3.13
N LEU A 164 10.55 10.61 2.12
CA LEU A 164 9.71 9.44 1.89
C LEU A 164 10.43 8.39 1.04
N MET A 165 10.22 7.13 1.37
CA MET A 165 10.46 6.06 0.40
C MET A 165 9.47 6.21 -0.76
N ALA A 166 9.98 6.22 -1.98
CA ALA A 166 9.13 6.27 -3.17
C ALA A 166 9.78 5.54 -4.35
N ALA A 167 8.96 4.95 -5.21
CA ALA A 167 9.42 4.27 -6.41
C ALA A 167 8.31 4.23 -7.48
N VAL A 168 8.71 4.31 -8.75
CA VAL A 168 7.88 3.86 -9.87
C VAL A 168 7.90 2.33 -9.85
N ILE A 169 6.74 1.72 -9.65
CA ILE A 169 6.59 0.27 -9.52
C ILE A 169 6.10 -0.39 -10.80
N GLY A 170 5.55 0.37 -11.75
CA GLY A 170 4.94 -0.19 -12.94
C GLY A 170 4.22 0.84 -13.80
N GLN A 171 3.43 0.36 -14.74
CA GLN A 171 2.67 1.20 -15.67
C GLN A 171 1.33 0.55 -16.03
N THR A 172 0.32 1.38 -16.28
CA THR A 172 -0.99 0.96 -16.78
C THR A 172 -0.99 0.79 -18.29
N ASN A 173 -1.90 -0.03 -18.80
CA ASN A 173 -2.10 -0.26 -20.24
C ASN A 173 -3.59 -0.33 -20.59
N SER A 174 -3.90 -0.37 -21.89
CA SER A 174 -5.27 -0.43 -22.41
C SER A 174 -5.92 -1.81 -22.35
N GLY A 175 -5.20 -2.82 -21.86
CA GLY A 175 -5.71 -4.17 -21.67
C GLY A 175 -6.54 -4.30 -20.39
N ASN A 176 -6.84 -5.53 -19.99
CA ASN A 176 -7.47 -5.85 -18.71
C ASN A 176 -6.57 -6.67 -17.79
N ASP A 177 -5.45 -7.18 -18.32
CA ASP A 177 -4.53 -8.01 -17.56
C ASP A 177 -3.76 -7.16 -16.56
N ARG A 178 -3.62 -7.69 -15.35
CA ARG A 178 -2.95 -7.04 -14.23
C ARG A 178 -1.85 -7.96 -13.77
N MET A 179 -0.65 -7.74 -14.27
CA MET A 179 0.49 -8.63 -14.11
C MET A 179 1.48 -8.10 -13.07
N LEU A 180 1.87 -8.97 -12.15
CA LEU A 180 2.90 -8.72 -11.15
C LEU A 180 4.12 -9.57 -11.50
N TYR A 181 5.24 -8.94 -11.80
CA TYR A 181 6.50 -9.61 -12.11
C TYR A 181 7.45 -9.57 -10.92
N TYR A 182 8.03 -10.70 -10.57
CA TYR A 182 9.13 -10.80 -9.61
C TYR A 182 10.28 -11.56 -10.23
N ASN A 183 11.43 -10.91 -10.43
CA ASN A 183 12.61 -11.48 -11.11
C ASN A 183 12.25 -12.17 -12.44
N GLY A 184 11.37 -11.55 -13.24
CA GLY A 184 10.91 -12.07 -14.53
C GLY A 184 9.77 -13.09 -14.46
N ASN A 185 9.38 -13.58 -13.28
CA ASN A 185 8.24 -14.49 -13.12
C ASN A 185 6.95 -13.69 -12.93
N GLY A 186 6.02 -13.81 -13.88
CA GLY A 186 4.75 -13.11 -13.87
C GLY A 186 3.63 -13.91 -13.21
N ARG A 187 2.78 -13.24 -12.44
CA ARG A 187 1.49 -13.76 -11.95
C ARG A 187 0.39 -12.71 -12.09
N TYR A 188 -0.85 -13.17 -12.13
CA TYR A 188 -2.00 -12.26 -12.11
C TYR A 188 -2.22 -11.65 -10.72
N LEU A 189 -2.60 -10.38 -10.70
CA LEU A 189 -3.12 -9.72 -9.51
C LEU A 189 -4.49 -10.31 -9.17
N GLU A 190 -4.58 -10.90 -7.99
CA GLU A 190 -5.81 -11.47 -7.46
C GLU A 190 -6.77 -10.39 -6.97
N ARG A 191 -8.04 -10.76 -6.77
CA ARG A 191 -9.01 -9.89 -6.11
C ARG A 191 -8.58 -9.63 -4.65
N PRO A 192 -8.98 -8.49 -4.06
CA PRO A 192 -8.71 -8.20 -2.67
C PRO A 192 -9.20 -9.33 -1.78
N ALA A 193 -8.32 -9.79 -0.90
CA ALA A 193 -8.62 -10.72 0.17
C ALA A 193 -8.81 -9.94 1.48
N LYS A 194 -9.19 -10.66 2.54
CA LYS A 194 -9.22 -10.11 3.90
C LYS A 194 -7.80 -9.69 4.31
N ASP A 195 -7.69 -8.59 5.06
CA ASP A 195 -6.41 -8.10 5.56
C ASP A 195 -5.69 -9.18 6.40
N GLU A 196 -4.37 -9.28 6.21
CA GLU A 196 -3.53 -10.24 6.93
C GLU A 196 -3.44 -9.91 8.43
N ILE A 197 -3.69 -8.67 8.83
CA ILE A 197 -3.65 -8.24 10.24
C ILE A 197 -4.55 -9.12 11.13
N TYR A 198 -5.66 -9.63 10.59
CA TYR A 198 -6.61 -10.45 11.33
C TYR A 198 -6.12 -11.87 11.64
N LYS A 199 -5.03 -12.32 11.02
CA LYS A 199 -4.37 -13.57 11.43
C LYS A 199 -3.66 -13.41 12.78
N VAL A 200 -3.23 -12.17 13.09
CA VAL A 200 -2.41 -11.84 14.27
C VAL A 200 -3.27 -11.24 15.38
N LEU A 201 -4.14 -10.31 14.99
CA LEU A 201 -5.07 -9.61 15.86
C LEU A 201 -6.43 -10.29 15.77
N GLN A 202 -6.63 -11.35 16.54
CA GLN A 202 -7.97 -11.90 16.71
C GLN A 202 -8.87 -10.86 17.36
N LYS A 203 -10.10 -10.67 16.85
CA LYS A 203 -11.14 -9.99 17.62
C LYS A 203 -11.27 -10.78 18.92
N GLN A 204 -11.13 -10.13 20.09
CA GLN A 204 -11.73 -10.66 21.29
C GLN A 204 -13.22 -10.82 20.99
N GLU A 205 -13.69 -12.06 20.81
CA GLU A 205 -15.09 -12.36 21.01
C GLU A 205 -15.36 -12.05 22.47
N ILE A 206 -16.05 -10.93 22.72
CA ILE A 206 -16.66 -10.68 24.01
C ILE A 206 -17.70 -11.79 24.18
N ILE A 207 -17.32 -12.85 24.88
CA ILE A 207 -18.28 -13.79 25.44
C ILE A 207 -19.00 -13.02 26.54
N ILE A 208 -20.18 -12.49 26.20
CA ILE A 208 -21.12 -12.02 27.21
C ILE A 208 -21.82 -13.29 27.69
N GLU A 209 -21.35 -13.86 28.81
CA GLU A 209 -22.14 -14.80 29.61
C GLU A 209 -23.26 -14.07 30.35
#